data_AF-A0A538BXS2-F1
#
_entry.id   AF-A0A538BXS2-F1
#
_cell.length_a   1.000
_cell.length_b   1.000
_cell.length_c   1.000
_cell.angle_alpha   90.00
_cell.angle_beta   90.00
_cell.angle_gamma   90.00
#
_symmetry.space_group_name_H-M   'P 1'
#
loop_
_entity.id
_entity.type
_entity.pdbx_description
1 polymer ?
#
loop_
_entity_poly.entity_id
_entity_poly.type
_entity_poly.pdbx_seq_one_letter_code
_entity_poly.pdbx_strand_id
1 'polypeptide(L)'
;MRGRRPLGRRAVFFWVATLVCVAMVPAMPPELRWVAWATAGIGFFWAVLLSLEDLLGPGEPPAFRFPPVVPEMPFPPPPPPGGPRD
;
A
#
# COMPACT_ATOMS: atom_id res chain seq x y z
N MET A 1 -15.77 8.75 8.92
CA MET A 1 -14.79 7.74 9.41
C MET A 1 -13.61 7.75 8.47
N ARG A 2 -12.42 8.09 8.98
CA ARG A 2 -11.23 8.39 8.17
C ARG A 2 -10.67 7.10 7.59
N GLY A 3 -10.87 6.89 6.29
CA GLY A 3 -10.31 5.75 5.57
C GLY A 3 -8.80 5.76 5.74
N ARG A 4 -8.28 4.75 6.45
CA ARG A 4 -6.84 4.49 6.58
C ARG A 4 -6.29 4.31 5.18
N ARG A 5 -5.61 5.33 4.66
CA ARG A 5 -4.75 5.18 3.49
C ARG A 5 -3.74 4.06 3.83
N PRO A 6 -3.62 3.00 3.01
CA PRO A 6 -2.60 1.98 3.23
C PRO A 6 -1.16 2.50 3.01
N LEU A 7 -0.99 3.77 2.62
CA LEU A 7 0.25 4.40 2.18
C LEU A 7 1.31 4.58 3.30
N GLY A 8 0.91 4.80 4.56
CA GLY A 8 1.88 4.85 5.67
C GLY A 8 2.35 3.49 6.20
N ARG A 9 1.67 2.39 5.87
CA ARG A 9 1.95 1.08 6.48
C ARG A 9 3.24 0.44 5.96
N ARG A 10 3.61 0.72 4.70
CA ARG A 10 4.85 0.21 4.10
C ARG A 10 6.07 0.92 4.67
N ALA A 11 6.04 2.25 4.77
CA ALA A 11 7.12 3.02 5.39
C ALA A 11 7.35 2.62 6.86
N VAL A 12 6.26 2.46 7.63
CA VAL A 12 6.32 1.97 9.02
C VAL A 12 6.92 0.57 9.10
N PHE A 13 6.57 -0.34 8.17
CA PHE A 13 7.15 -1.68 8.14
C PHE A 13 8.68 -1.64 7.98
N PHE A 14 9.21 -0.85 7.05
CA PHE A 14 10.66 -0.72 6.85
C PHE A 14 11.35 -0.04 8.05
N TRP A 15 10.69 0.92 8.69
CA TRP A 15 11.16 1.51 9.95
C TRP A 15 11.28 0.47 11.07
N VAL A 16 10.23 -0.33 11.29
CA VAL A 16 10.22 -1.38 12.31
C VAL A 16 11.27 -2.45 12.00
N ALA A 17 11.37 -2.90 10.74
CA ALA A 17 12.36 -3.88 10.32
C ALA A 17 13.80 -3.38 10.57
N THR A 18 14.06 -2.10 10.29
CA THR A 18 15.36 -1.46 10.56
C THR A 18 15.69 -1.48 12.05
N LEU A 19 14.76 -1.07 12.90
CA LEU A 19 14.95 -1.07 14.36
C LEU A 19 15.21 -2.47 14.90
N VAL A 20 14.47 -3.47 14.41
CA VAL A 20 14.69 -4.89 14.79
C VAL A 20 16.08 -5.35 14.36
N CYS A 21 16.51 -4.98 13.15
CA CYS A 21 17.85 -5.32 12.65
C CYS A 21 18.95 -4.72 13.53
N VAL A 22 18.84 -3.43 13.89
CA VAL A 22 19.80 -2.75 14.79
C VAL A 22 19.77 -3.36 16.19
N ALA A 23 18.59 -3.68 16.72
CA ALA A 23 18.45 -4.29 18.04
C ALA A 23 19.05 -5.71 18.12
N MET A 24 19.11 -6.45 17.00
CA MET A 24 19.76 -7.76 16.94
C MET A 24 21.29 -7.70 16.83
N VAL A 25 21.90 -6.56 16.44
CA VAL A 25 23.36 -6.40 16.32
C VAL A 25 24.15 -6.89 17.54
N PRO A 26 23.81 -6.53 18.80
CA PRO A 26 24.56 -7.02 19.97
C PRO A 26 24.49 -8.54 20.17
N ALA A 27 23.42 -9.19 19.69
CA ALA A 27 23.21 -10.63 19.81
C ALA A 27 23.90 -11.45 18.70
N MET A 28 24.42 -10.80 17.65
CA MET A 28 25.08 -11.48 16.52
C MET A 28 26.61 -11.65 16.73
N PRO A 29 27.19 -12.75 16.19
CA PRO A 29 28.63 -12.93 16.16
C PRO A 29 29.32 -11.79 15.40
N PRO A 30 30.53 -11.37 15.82
CA PRO A 30 31.17 -10.15 15.35
C PRO A 30 31.39 -10.12 13.83
N GLU A 31 31.62 -11.27 13.22
CA GLU A 31 31.82 -11.46 11.78
C GLU A 31 30.58 -11.11 10.94
N LEU A 32 29.38 -11.15 11.54
CA LEU A 32 28.10 -10.93 10.83
C LEU A 32 27.45 -9.58 11.16
N ARG A 33 27.99 -8.83 12.12
CA ARG A 33 27.44 -7.53 12.52
C ARG A 33 27.43 -6.52 11.38
N TRP A 34 28.43 -6.54 10.49
CA TRP A 34 28.47 -5.66 9.32
C TRP A 34 27.32 -5.95 8.35
N VAL A 35 26.89 -7.22 8.23
CA VAL A 35 25.73 -7.60 7.42
C VAL A 35 24.47 -7.02 8.03
N ALA A 36 24.30 -7.13 9.35
CA ALA A 36 23.17 -6.53 10.07
C ALA A 36 23.11 -5.01 9.89
N TRP A 37 24.27 -4.33 9.95
CA TRP A 37 24.38 -2.90 9.67
C TRP A 37 24.05 -2.55 8.21
N ALA A 38 24.49 -3.37 7.24
CA ALA A 38 24.16 -3.17 5.84
C ALA A 38 22.66 -3.34 5.57
N THR A 39 22.03 -4.39 6.12
CA THR A 39 20.59 -4.62 6.00
C THR A 39 19.77 -3.55 6.73
N ALA A 40 20.23 -3.09 7.90
CA ALA A 40 19.61 -1.96 8.60
C ALA A 40 19.70 -0.69 7.76
N GLY A 41 20.85 -0.39 7.16
CA GLY A 41 21.03 0.77 6.29
C GLY A 41 20.12 0.75 5.06
N ILE A 42 19.98 -0.40 4.39
CA ILE A 42 19.08 -0.57 3.25
C ILE A 42 17.61 -0.39 3.69
N GLY A 43 17.22 -0.99 4.81
CA GLY A 43 15.88 -0.82 5.39
C GLY A 43 15.58 0.64 5.72
N PHE A 44 16.55 1.34 6.31
CA PHE A 44 16.44 2.76 6.64
C PHE A 44 16.30 3.63 5.38
N PHE A 45 17.12 3.37 4.36
CA PHE A 45 17.07 4.08 3.09
C PHE A 45 15.68 3.98 2.46
N TRP A 46 15.11 2.77 2.39
CA TRP A 46 13.75 2.56 1.89
C TRP A 46 12.68 3.22 2.75
N ALA A 47 12.83 3.19 4.08
CA ALA A 47 11.91 3.86 4.98
C ALA A 47 11.89 5.38 4.74
N VAL A 48 13.05 5.99 4.54
CA VAL A 48 13.19 7.43 4.26
C VAL A 48 12.63 7.77 2.88
N LEU A 49 12.95 6.98 1.85
CA LEU A 49 12.47 7.22 0.48
C LEU A 49 10.94 7.13 0.39
N LEU A 50 10.34 6.12 1.03
CA LEU A 50 8.88 6.00 1.12
C LEU A 50 8.24 7.09 1.97
N SER A 51 8.91 7.55 3.02
CA SER A 51 8.43 8.68 3.82
C SER A 51 8.46 9.97 3.00
N LEU A 52 9.52 10.19 2.22
CA LEU A 52 9.62 11.33 1.32
C LEU A 52 8.56 11.28 0.22
N GLU A 53 8.28 10.10 -0.35
CA GLU A 53 7.19 9.93 -1.32
C GLU A 53 5.82 10.27 -0.70
N ASP A 54 5.57 9.92 0.56
CA ASP A 54 4.33 10.27 1.27
C ASP A 54 4.26 11.77 1.62
N LEU A 55 5.40 12.42 1.87
CA LEU A 55 5.48 13.86 2.16
C LEU A 55 5.42 14.74 0.90
N LEU A 56 6.08 14.33 -0.19
CA LEU A 56 6.17 15.06 -1.47
C LEU A 56 5.06 14.65 -2.44
N GLY A 57 4.41 13.50 -2.25
CA GLY A 57 3.27 13.07 -3.03
C GLY A 57 2.13 14.08 -2.91
N PRO A 58 1.76 14.80 -3.99
CA PRO A 58 0.54 15.59 -4.00
C PRO A 58 -0.59 14.59 -3.74
N GLY A 59 -1.27 14.71 -2.60
CA GLY A 59 -2.23 13.73 -2.13
C GLY A 59 -3.09 13.23 -3.28
N GLU A 60 -2.84 11.99 -3.69
CA GLU A 60 -3.45 11.37 -4.87
C GLU A 60 -4.95 11.66 -4.80
N PRO A 61 -5.54 12.37 -5.79
CA PRO A 61 -6.98 12.52 -5.82
C PRO A 61 -7.55 11.10 -5.81
N PRO A 62 -8.57 10.82 -4.97
CA PRO A 62 -9.11 9.47 -4.83
C PRO A 62 -9.41 8.97 -6.23
N ALA A 63 -8.76 7.85 -6.60
CA ALA A 63 -8.92 7.20 -7.90
C ALA A 63 -10.39 7.36 -8.30
N PHE A 64 -10.62 8.19 -9.32
CA PHE A 64 -11.95 8.52 -9.80
C PHE A 64 -12.54 7.18 -10.21
N ARG A 65 -13.33 6.56 -9.31
CA ARG A 65 -14.21 5.48 -9.68
C ARG A 65 -15.17 6.14 -10.64
N PHE A 66 -14.87 6.04 -11.93
CA PHE A 66 -15.91 6.20 -12.92
C PHE A 66 -17.05 5.30 -12.43
N PRO A 67 -18.24 5.85 -12.10
CA PRO A 67 -19.40 4.98 -12.02
C PRO A 67 -19.42 4.20 -13.33
N PRO A 68 -19.73 2.89 -13.32
CA PRO A 68 -19.86 2.15 -14.57
C PRO A 68 -20.77 3.00 -15.46
N VAL A 69 -20.26 3.43 -16.62
CA VAL A 69 -21.07 4.11 -17.61
C VAL A 69 -22.15 3.10 -17.93
N VAL A 70 -23.34 3.30 -17.36
CA VAL A 70 -24.54 2.58 -17.77
C VAL A 70 -24.80 3.17 -19.14
N PRO A 71 -24.55 2.43 -20.23
CA PRO A 71 -24.92 2.96 -21.54
C PRO A 71 -26.42 3.18 -21.46
N GLU A 72 -26.89 4.40 -21.68
CA GLU A 72 -28.32 4.65 -21.91
C GLU A 72 -28.68 3.86 -23.16
N MET A 73 -29.12 2.62 -22.97
CA MET A 73 -29.61 1.80 -24.04
C MET A 73 -30.95 2.41 -24.48
N PRO A 74 -31.12 2.76 -25.76
CA PRO A 74 -32.40 3.28 -26.26
C PRO A 74 -33.56 2.28 -26.09
N PHE A 75 -33.21 1.02 -25.83
CA PHE A 75 -34.14 -0.09 -25.71
C PHE A 75 -33.97 -0.75 -24.34
N PRO A 76 -35.07 -1.01 -23.60
CA PRO A 76 -34.99 -1.82 -22.41
C PRO A 76 -34.49 -3.24 -22.76
N PRO A 77 -33.68 -3.87 -21.90
CA PRO A 77 -33.27 -5.25 -22.12
C PRO A 77 -34.50 -6.17 -22.22
N PRO A 78 -34.44 -7.22 -23.06
CA PRO A 78 -35.55 -8.15 -23.19
C PRO A 78 -35.90 -8.76 -21.83
N PRO A 79 -37.19 -9.00 -21.55
CA PRO A 79 -37.60 -9.60 -20.29
C PRO A 79 -36.94 -10.97 -20.12
N PRO A 80 -36.54 -11.34 -18.88
CA PRO A 80 -35.94 -12.63 -18.61
C PRO A 80 -36.90 -13.75 -19.03
N PRO A 81 -36.39 -14.82 -19.67
CA PRO A 81 -37.23 -15.95 -20.05
C PRO A 81 -37.79 -16.59 -18.78
N GLY A 82 -39.12 -16.50 -18.59
CA GLY A 82 -39.83 -17.08 -17.45
C GLY A 82 -40.74 -16.15 -16.65
N GLY A 83 -40.98 -14.91 -17.09
CA GLY A 83 -41.97 -14.02 -16.45
C GLY A 83 -43.42 -14.56 -16.59
N PRO A 84 -44.31 -14.37 -15.60
CA PRO A 84 -45.69 -14.80 -15.68
C PRO A 84 -46.41 -14.09 -16.83
N ARG A 85 -47.11 -14.86 -17.66
CA ARG A 85 -48.12 -14.34 -18.58
C ARG A 85 -49.43 -14.25 -17.80
N ASP A 86 -49.83 -13.04 -17.43
CA ASP A 86 -51.23 -12.74 -17.12
C ASP A 86 -51.97 -12.37 -18.41
#